data_AF-A0A354UAR3-F1
#
_entry.id   AF-A0A354UAR3-F1
#
_cell.length_a   1.000
_cell.length_b   1.000
_cell.length_c   1.000
_cell.angle_alpha   90.00
_cell.angle_beta   90.00
_cell.angle_gamma   90.00
#
_symmetry.space_group_name_H-M   'P 1'
#
loop_
_entity.id
_entity.type
_entity.pdbx_description
1 polymer ?
#
loop_
_entity_poly.entity_id
_entity_poly.type
_entity_poly.pdbx_seq_one_letter_code
_entity_poly.pdbx_strand_id
1 'polypeptide(L)'
;MKFTALTLAAVFAAVSIFAENPLGFREYQQKFTLSFPSEQDAQKAELKAKPLPADYKLAYSSRWDDSTTKHLDTHEVMMRNNIKGTFFLGDLNWLNVVLSKDPDYIKKLMTGGNSIGLHTLTHPVLTAKNPSEQFREYMRDRIELEVKSQSPVNSQVLPYCNWWAPAPFIPLSIGWAMRATGVISSPDVLYPNRENELGYPAKSFAQSRYVAPGDRNPDLARFNREMKWALENKKALAIQPSVSMAMHSWHTAVGLVNLDCAYAMVANNPEWWYCNQNEYGAYRYETQNTSVTKKVDGKNVEFTVTRVEPFELGASVPLWFSVDGAKAVSANGAKLVNGSVELPHADGRKLPDVYASADKNGKSRIPFVSLVFTHPEEKVWKAELKTLDGKPVEQLAFSFRFPSQWSKEVIRKDLGSQNSVSVTVAQDAKKNDLYYRYGKPYYALQADFMRDGKRYRLYADIREEGEKNLPVTASAAARVYISPENPDLPGISMPGADPANFNLVAGELRKVEDVGTGVVHPGMFTGPAWKDKQALMIVEFKPVRKGRLTLVASPNEKRGEGIWLNGHKLEFDKDRKVEFTPLEGVNRFVIKSGGAFQSLILEGEKEQVVEFLPKK
;
A
#
# COMPACT_ATOMS: atom_id res chain seq x y z
N MET A 1 -30.31 -30.12 61.36
CA MET A 1 -30.05 -28.95 60.49
C MET A 1 -29.89 -29.45 59.07
N LYS A 2 -30.78 -29.05 58.16
CA LYS A 2 -30.79 -29.41 56.74
C LYS A 2 -29.80 -28.50 56.00
N PHE A 3 -28.83 -29.07 55.29
CA PHE A 3 -28.07 -28.33 54.29
C PHE A 3 -28.73 -28.55 52.93
N THR A 4 -29.23 -27.47 52.36
CA THR A 4 -29.82 -27.37 51.02
C THR A 4 -28.73 -27.49 49.96
N ALA A 5 -28.95 -28.37 48.99
CA ALA A 5 -28.15 -28.46 47.77
C ALA A 5 -28.44 -27.23 46.88
N LEU A 6 -27.39 -26.48 46.55
CA LEU A 6 -27.45 -25.42 45.54
C LEU A 6 -27.00 -26.02 44.21
N THR A 7 -27.93 -26.12 43.26
CA THR A 7 -27.68 -26.54 41.88
C THR A 7 -26.83 -25.48 41.18
N LEU A 8 -25.54 -25.76 40.94
CA LEU A 8 -24.67 -24.89 40.17
C LEU A 8 -24.93 -25.15 38.67
N ALA A 9 -25.76 -24.31 38.05
CA ALA A 9 -25.90 -24.28 36.60
C ALA A 9 -24.60 -23.71 36.00
N ALA A 10 -23.81 -24.58 35.37
CA ALA A 10 -22.62 -24.17 34.64
C ALA A 10 -23.04 -23.41 33.36
N VAL A 11 -22.99 -22.09 33.41
CA VAL A 11 -23.00 -21.23 32.22
C VAL A 11 -21.67 -21.45 31.50
N PHE A 12 -21.67 -22.28 30.46
CA PHE A 12 -20.57 -22.30 29.49
C PHE A 12 -20.58 -20.97 28.75
N ALA A 13 -19.80 -20.01 29.24
CA ALA A 13 -19.43 -18.84 28.46
C ALA A 13 -18.53 -19.32 27.32
N ALA A 14 -19.12 -19.50 26.13
CA ALA A 14 -18.37 -19.58 24.90
C ALA A 14 -17.64 -18.24 24.73
N VAL A 15 -16.37 -18.18 25.14
CA VAL A 15 -15.48 -17.07 24.81
C VAL A 15 -15.27 -17.16 23.31
N SER A 16 -16.14 -16.50 22.55
CA SER A 16 -15.88 -16.23 21.14
C SER A 16 -14.72 -15.25 21.12
N ILE A 17 -13.52 -15.76 20.92
CA ILE A 17 -12.38 -14.95 20.52
C ILE A 17 -12.74 -14.49 19.11
N PHE A 18 -13.37 -13.32 19.00
CA PHE A 18 -13.57 -12.68 17.71
C PHE A 18 -12.18 -12.55 17.09
N ALA A 19 -11.99 -13.11 15.89
CA ALA A 19 -10.81 -12.79 15.13
C ALA A 19 -10.84 -11.27 14.91
N GLU A 20 -9.75 -10.61 15.26
CA GLU A 20 -9.59 -9.20 14.93
C GLU A 20 -9.55 -9.13 13.40
N ASN A 21 -10.51 -8.43 12.80
CA ASN A 21 -10.48 -8.04 11.40
C ASN A 21 -9.89 -6.62 11.37
N PRO A 22 -8.55 -6.48 11.39
CA PRO A 22 -7.87 -5.25 11.76
C PRO A 22 -8.13 -4.09 10.80
N LEU A 23 -8.46 -4.37 9.53
CA LEU A 23 -8.79 -3.36 8.53
C LEU A 23 -10.30 -3.14 8.36
N GLY A 24 -11.12 -3.83 9.18
CA GLY A 24 -12.57 -3.74 9.17
C GLY A 24 -13.19 -4.09 7.82
N PHE A 25 -12.63 -5.07 7.12
CA PHE A 25 -13.19 -5.53 5.83
C PHE A 25 -14.57 -6.16 6.06
N ARG A 26 -15.44 -6.17 5.05
CA ARG A 26 -16.77 -6.79 5.23
C ARG A 26 -16.63 -8.29 5.39
N GLU A 27 -17.40 -8.83 6.33
CA GLU A 27 -17.39 -10.25 6.67
C GLU A 27 -18.77 -10.87 6.48
N TYR A 28 -18.78 -12.18 6.25
CA TYR A 28 -19.98 -12.99 6.25
C TYR A 28 -19.70 -14.34 6.91
N GLN A 29 -20.77 -15.01 7.35
CA GLN A 29 -20.67 -16.35 7.93
C GLN A 29 -20.92 -17.40 6.84
N GLN A 30 -20.06 -18.42 6.78
CA GLN A 30 -20.21 -19.56 5.90
C GLN A 30 -20.25 -20.85 6.71
N LYS A 31 -21.24 -21.70 6.41
CA LYS A 31 -21.43 -22.97 7.11
C LYS A 31 -21.13 -24.15 6.20
N PHE A 32 -20.56 -25.19 6.76
CA PHE A 32 -20.40 -26.49 6.12
C PHE A 32 -20.40 -27.61 7.17
N THR A 33 -20.66 -28.83 6.75
CA THR A 33 -20.74 -29.99 7.65
C THR A 33 -19.68 -31.02 7.28
N LEU A 34 -18.99 -31.54 8.29
CA LEU A 34 -18.17 -32.74 8.17
C LEU A 34 -18.84 -33.90 8.91
N SER A 35 -18.80 -35.09 8.31
CA SER A 35 -19.19 -36.33 8.99
C SER A 35 -17.96 -37.12 9.42
N PHE A 36 -18.06 -37.78 10.56
CA PHE A 36 -17.00 -38.60 11.16
C PHE A 36 -17.48 -40.05 11.37
N PRO A 37 -16.56 -41.00 11.64
CA PRO A 37 -16.92 -42.40 11.90
C PRO A 37 -17.76 -42.57 13.17
N SER A 38 -17.53 -41.74 14.20
CA SER A 38 -18.24 -41.79 15.47
C SER A 38 -18.54 -40.40 16.03
N GLU A 39 -19.45 -40.33 17.00
CA GLU A 39 -19.70 -39.10 17.75
C GLU A 39 -18.47 -38.66 18.55
N GLN A 40 -17.70 -39.60 19.10
CA GLN A 40 -16.46 -39.28 19.81
C GLN A 40 -15.43 -38.62 18.89
N ASP A 41 -15.33 -39.07 17.64
CA ASP A 41 -14.46 -38.47 16.63
C ASP A 41 -14.94 -37.06 16.26
N ALA A 42 -16.26 -36.89 16.08
CA ALA A 42 -16.88 -35.59 15.83
C ALA A 42 -16.62 -34.59 16.98
N GLN A 43 -16.69 -35.04 18.23
CA GLN A 43 -16.37 -34.21 19.40
C GLN A 43 -14.90 -33.76 19.41
N LYS A 44 -13.97 -34.67 19.08
CA LYS A 44 -12.52 -34.40 19.03
C LYS A 44 -12.08 -33.57 17.84
N ALA A 45 -12.85 -33.55 16.76
CA ALA A 45 -12.46 -32.88 15.52
C ALA A 45 -12.30 -31.36 15.69
N GLU A 46 -11.18 -30.82 15.25
CA GLU A 46 -10.91 -29.38 15.22
C GLU A 46 -10.45 -28.95 13.83
N LEU A 47 -10.80 -27.71 13.46
CA LEU A 47 -10.32 -27.12 12.21
C LEU A 47 -9.27 -26.06 12.49
N LYS A 48 -8.20 -26.11 11.71
CA LYS A 48 -7.15 -25.10 11.74
C LYS A 48 -6.89 -24.56 10.34
N ALA A 49 -7.01 -23.25 10.19
CA ALA A 49 -6.72 -22.59 8.92
C ALA A 49 -5.25 -22.81 8.54
N LYS A 50 -5.01 -23.23 7.31
CA LYS A 50 -3.66 -23.50 6.80
C LYS A 50 -2.98 -22.21 6.37
N PRO A 51 -1.66 -22.07 6.62
CA PRO A 51 -0.92 -20.86 6.26
C PRO A 51 -0.83 -20.60 4.75
N LEU A 52 -0.95 -21.66 3.94
CA LEU A 52 -1.04 -21.65 2.47
C LEU A 52 -2.16 -22.60 2.01
N PRO A 53 -2.70 -22.45 0.77
CA PRO A 53 -3.68 -23.38 0.23
C PRO A 53 -3.14 -24.81 0.14
N ALA A 54 -4.05 -25.79 0.10
CA ALA A 54 -3.73 -27.20 -0.01
C ALA A 54 -2.69 -27.65 1.05
N ASP A 55 -1.62 -28.32 0.63
CA ASP A 55 -0.49 -28.72 1.49
C ASP A 55 0.82 -28.04 1.06
N TYR A 56 0.72 -26.89 0.40
CA TYR A 56 1.89 -26.16 -0.08
C TYR A 56 2.74 -25.65 1.10
N LYS A 57 4.06 -25.73 0.92
CA LYS A 57 5.07 -25.32 1.91
C LYS A 57 5.62 -23.91 1.64
N LEU A 58 5.46 -23.41 0.42
CA LEU A 58 5.95 -22.10 -0.01
C LEU A 58 5.00 -21.50 -1.05
N ALA A 59 4.71 -20.21 -0.94
CA ALA A 59 4.18 -19.42 -2.04
C ALA A 59 5.35 -18.86 -2.87
N TYR A 60 5.29 -19.08 -4.19
CA TYR A 60 6.24 -18.51 -5.13
C TYR A 60 5.51 -17.57 -6.10
N SER A 61 6.04 -16.37 -6.26
CA SER A 61 5.51 -15.34 -7.15
C SER A 61 6.65 -14.65 -7.88
N SER A 62 6.31 -13.72 -8.77
CA SER A 62 7.23 -12.77 -9.39
C SER A 62 6.61 -11.38 -9.35
N ARG A 63 7.42 -10.35 -9.21
CA ARG A 63 7.03 -8.95 -9.34
C ARG A 63 7.83 -8.29 -10.45
N TRP A 64 7.15 -7.49 -11.24
CA TRP A 64 7.72 -6.72 -12.34
C TRP A 64 7.34 -5.26 -12.19
N ASP A 65 8.35 -4.46 -11.88
CA ASP A 65 8.18 -3.05 -11.53
C ASP A 65 8.38 -2.18 -12.80
N ASP A 66 7.88 -0.95 -12.72
CA ASP A 66 7.83 0.07 -13.79
C ASP A 66 7.06 -0.30 -15.06
N SER A 67 6.14 0.59 -15.48
CA SER A 67 5.38 0.41 -16.71
C SER A 67 6.31 0.43 -17.95
N THR A 68 6.41 -0.70 -18.65
CA THR A 68 7.23 -0.84 -19.88
C THR A 68 6.64 -1.85 -20.86
N THR A 69 6.69 -1.59 -22.18
CA THR A 69 6.17 -2.52 -23.19
C THR A 69 6.90 -3.85 -23.20
N LYS A 70 8.13 -3.88 -22.66
CA LYS A 70 8.95 -5.10 -22.50
C LYS A 70 8.38 -6.11 -21.51
N HIS A 71 7.36 -5.74 -20.73
CA HIS A 71 6.67 -6.71 -19.88
C HIS A 71 6.08 -7.88 -20.68
N LEU A 72 5.71 -7.68 -21.95
CA LEU A 72 5.19 -8.78 -22.78
C LEU A 72 6.26 -9.85 -23.06
N ASP A 73 7.50 -9.45 -23.35
CA ASP A 73 8.61 -10.39 -23.54
C ASP A 73 8.87 -11.20 -22.27
N THR A 74 8.86 -10.53 -21.11
CA THR A 74 8.99 -11.16 -19.80
C THR A 74 7.84 -12.12 -19.51
N HIS A 75 6.61 -11.69 -19.79
CA HIS A 75 5.38 -12.47 -19.63
C HIS A 75 5.43 -13.77 -20.43
N GLU A 76 5.93 -13.74 -21.67
CA GLU A 76 6.12 -14.94 -22.48
C GLU A 76 7.06 -15.96 -21.83
N VAL A 77 8.17 -15.50 -21.21
CA VAL A 77 9.07 -16.40 -20.46
C VAL A 77 8.36 -17.02 -19.25
N MET A 78 7.57 -16.23 -18.51
CA MET A 78 6.80 -16.73 -17.37
C MET A 78 5.79 -17.80 -17.79
N MET A 79 5.06 -17.55 -18.88
CA MET A 79 4.05 -18.47 -19.44
C MET A 79 4.67 -19.82 -19.82
N ARG A 80 5.86 -19.82 -20.44
CA ARG A 80 6.58 -21.05 -20.81
C ARG A 80 6.94 -21.92 -19.61
N ASN A 81 7.13 -21.31 -18.44
CA ASN A 81 7.52 -21.99 -17.20
C ASN A 81 6.36 -22.16 -16.20
N ASN A 82 5.13 -21.81 -16.59
CA ASN A 82 3.96 -21.82 -15.71
C ASN A 82 4.18 -21.02 -14.41
N ILE A 83 4.88 -19.89 -14.51
CA ILE A 83 5.12 -18.98 -13.40
C ILE A 83 4.07 -17.88 -13.41
N LYS A 84 3.49 -17.63 -12.24
CA LYS A 84 2.60 -16.48 -12.00
C LYS A 84 3.35 -15.35 -11.30
N GLY A 85 2.83 -14.16 -11.48
CA GLY A 85 3.36 -12.95 -10.85
C GLY A 85 2.43 -11.75 -11.00
N THR A 86 2.93 -10.60 -10.61
CA THR A 86 2.21 -9.33 -10.61
C THR A 86 3.04 -8.27 -11.30
N PHE A 87 2.44 -7.58 -12.27
CA PHE A 87 3.03 -6.39 -12.89
C PHE A 87 2.58 -5.16 -12.10
N PHE A 88 3.52 -4.48 -11.45
CA PHE A 88 3.28 -3.28 -10.66
C PHE A 88 3.37 -2.08 -11.60
N LEU A 89 2.20 -1.60 -12.03
CA LEU A 89 2.10 -0.55 -13.03
C LEU A 89 1.99 0.82 -12.34
N GLY A 90 2.66 1.81 -12.91
CA GLY A 90 2.60 3.22 -12.53
C GLY A 90 2.66 4.12 -13.76
N ASP A 91 2.88 5.42 -13.58
CA ASP A 91 2.92 6.43 -14.66
C ASP A 91 1.77 6.28 -15.68
N LEU A 92 0.58 6.72 -15.27
CA LEU A 92 -0.62 6.59 -16.11
C LEU A 92 -0.51 7.33 -17.44
N ASN A 93 0.33 8.36 -17.56
CA ASN A 93 0.52 9.05 -18.83
C ASN A 93 1.19 8.11 -19.83
N TRP A 94 2.27 7.44 -19.41
CA TRP A 94 2.91 6.41 -20.21
C TRP A 94 1.93 5.28 -20.53
N LEU A 95 1.19 4.79 -19.54
CA LEU A 95 0.26 3.67 -19.73
C LEU A 95 -0.84 4.01 -20.74
N ASN A 96 -1.38 5.23 -20.70
CA ASN A 96 -2.37 5.69 -21.68
C ASN A 96 -1.80 5.73 -23.10
N VAL A 97 -0.53 6.12 -23.27
CA VAL A 97 0.14 6.07 -24.58
C VAL A 97 0.26 4.63 -25.07
N VAL A 98 0.61 3.68 -24.21
CA VAL A 98 0.70 2.26 -24.60
C VAL A 98 -0.67 1.70 -24.95
N LEU A 99 -1.69 1.94 -24.13
CA LEU A 99 -3.05 1.46 -24.39
C LEU A 99 -3.67 2.09 -25.65
N SER A 100 -3.22 3.26 -26.08
CA SER A 100 -3.63 3.85 -27.37
C SER A 100 -3.13 3.05 -28.57
N LYS A 101 -2.01 2.32 -28.42
CA LYS A 101 -1.37 1.51 -29.46
C LYS A 101 -1.72 0.02 -29.34
N ASP A 102 -1.83 -0.48 -28.11
CA ASP A 102 -2.21 -1.85 -27.79
C ASP A 102 -3.29 -1.84 -26.68
N PRO A 103 -4.58 -1.71 -27.04
CA PRO A 103 -5.68 -1.66 -26.06
C PRO A 103 -5.78 -2.90 -25.18
N ASP A 104 -5.28 -4.04 -25.65
CA ASP A 104 -5.30 -5.32 -24.94
C ASP A 104 -4.04 -5.57 -24.09
N TYR A 105 -3.11 -4.61 -24.04
CA TYR A 105 -1.83 -4.77 -23.34
C TYR A 105 -1.97 -5.32 -21.90
N ILE A 106 -2.81 -4.71 -21.07
CA ILE A 106 -3.01 -5.16 -19.68
C ILE A 106 -3.68 -6.54 -19.65
N LYS A 107 -4.62 -6.80 -20.55
CA LYS A 107 -5.29 -8.10 -20.65
C LYS A 107 -4.31 -9.22 -21.01
N LYS A 108 -3.37 -8.96 -21.93
CA LYS A 108 -2.29 -9.90 -22.29
C LYS A 108 -1.43 -10.21 -21.08
N LEU A 109 -0.98 -9.19 -20.33
CA LEU A 109 -0.18 -9.37 -19.12
C LEU A 109 -0.85 -10.26 -18.08
N MET A 110 -2.17 -10.18 -17.92
CA MET A 110 -2.91 -10.97 -16.93
C MET A 110 -3.20 -12.41 -17.36
N THR A 111 -2.95 -12.77 -18.62
CA THR A 111 -3.09 -14.18 -19.04
C THR A 111 -2.09 -15.08 -18.28
N GLY A 112 -2.43 -16.35 -18.10
CA GLY A 112 -1.64 -17.28 -17.28
C GLY A 112 -1.85 -17.17 -15.77
N GLY A 113 -2.77 -16.31 -15.32
CA GLY A 113 -3.03 -16.11 -13.89
C GLY A 113 -2.13 -15.05 -13.23
N ASN A 114 -1.51 -14.19 -14.03
CA ASN A 114 -0.83 -12.99 -13.55
C ASN A 114 -1.84 -11.92 -13.11
N SER A 115 -1.40 -10.98 -12.29
CA SER A 115 -2.23 -9.85 -11.85
C SER A 115 -1.54 -8.50 -12.08
N ILE A 116 -2.28 -7.42 -11.84
CA ILE A 116 -1.75 -6.05 -11.76
C ILE A 116 -1.69 -5.60 -10.30
N GLY A 117 -0.64 -4.83 -9.97
CA GLY A 117 -0.39 -4.23 -8.66
C GLY A 117 -0.15 -2.72 -8.76
N LEU A 118 -0.21 -2.01 -7.64
CA LEU A 118 0.05 -0.57 -7.58
C LEU A 118 1.54 -0.26 -7.59
N HIS A 119 1.94 0.70 -8.42
CA HIS A 119 3.27 1.31 -8.37
C HIS A 119 3.21 2.84 -8.31
N THR A 120 2.07 3.37 -7.85
CA THR A 120 1.72 4.78 -7.73
C THR A 120 1.55 5.51 -9.05
N LEU A 121 0.74 6.56 -9.02
CA LEU A 121 0.32 7.32 -10.20
C LEU A 121 1.50 7.92 -10.98
N THR A 122 2.51 8.46 -10.32
CA THR A 122 3.63 9.19 -10.96
C THR A 122 5.02 8.67 -10.61
N HIS A 123 5.12 7.54 -9.90
CA HIS A 123 6.37 6.99 -9.38
C HIS A 123 7.20 8.04 -8.58
N PRO A 124 6.61 8.74 -7.59
CA PRO A 124 7.31 9.79 -6.84
C PRO A 124 8.17 9.21 -5.72
N VAL A 125 9.09 10.02 -5.20
CA VAL A 125 9.66 9.78 -3.86
C VAL A 125 8.58 10.09 -2.82
N LEU A 126 7.87 9.06 -2.34
CA LEU A 126 6.70 9.21 -1.47
C LEU A 126 6.98 9.99 -0.17
N THR A 127 8.19 9.84 0.38
CA THR A 127 8.63 10.55 1.60
C THR A 127 8.82 12.05 1.39
N ALA A 128 8.88 12.50 0.14
CA ALA A 128 8.92 13.91 -0.21
C ALA A 128 7.54 14.54 -0.41
N LYS A 129 6.48 13.74 -0.55
CA LYS A 129 5.13 14.20 -0.84
C LYS A 129 4.37 14.56 0.44
N ASN A 130 3.44 15.53 0.33
CA ASN A 130 2.49 15.81 1.40
C ASN A 130 1.46 14.65 1.57
N PRO A 131 0.79 14.54 2.73
CA PRO A 131 -0.16 13.47 3.02
C PRO A 131 -1.30 13.29 2.04
N SER A 132 -1.87 14.38 1.54
CA SER A 132 -2.98 14.33 0.59
C SER A 132 -2.52 13.73 -0.75
N GLU A 133 -1.32 14.10 -1.20
CA GLU A 133 -0.75 13.56 -2.43
C GLU A 133 -0.28 12.11 -2.25
N GLN A 134 0.29 11.73 -1.10
CA GLN A 134 0.58 10.32 -0.81
C GLN A 134 -0.67 9.44 -0.96
N PHE A 135 -1.82 9.89 -0.45
CA PHE A 135 -3.08 9.17 -0.62
C PHE A 135 -3.55 9.14 -2.08
N ARG A 136 -3.50 10.28 -2.78
CA ARG A 136 -3.90 10.37 -4.19
C ARG A 136 -3.05 9.47 -5.09
N GLU A 137 -1.75 9.41 -4.87
CA GLU A 137 -0.80 8.60 -5.64
C GLU A 137 -1.17 7.11 -5.61
N TYR A 138 -1.65 6.59 -4.49
CA TYR A 138 -2.16 5.21 -4.41
C TYR A 138 -3.60 5.08 -4.91
N MET A 139 -4.50 5.93 -4.41
CA MET A 139 -5.94 5.71 -4.62
C MET A 139 -6.35 6.00 -6.06
N ARG A 140 -5.78 7.03 -6.70
CA ARG A 140 -6.08 7.31 -8.12
C ARG A 140 -5.50 6.23 -9.02
N ASP A 141 -4.31 5.74 -8.71
CA ASP A 141 -3.67 4.62 -9.42
C ASP A 141 -4.56 3.37 -9.34
N ARG A 142 -5.06 3.02 -8.15
CA ARG A 142 -6.01 1.91 -7.98
C ARG A 142 -7.25 2.07 -8.85
N ILE A 143 -7.92 3.22 -8.81
CA ILE A 143 -9.15 3.46 -9.60
C ILE A 143 -8.87 3.22 -11.09
N GLU A 144 -7.79 3.79 -11.60
CA GLU A 144 -7.44 3.71 -13.01
C GLU A 144 -7.03 2.31 -13.44
N LEU A 145 -6.23 1.62 -12.62
CA LEU A 145 -5.80 0.26 -12.91
C LEU A 145 -6.97 -0.73 -12.83
N GLU A 146 -7.84 -0.66 -11.82
CA GLU A 146 -9.01 -1.54 -11.74
C GLU A 146 -9.98 -1.29 -12.92
N VAL A 147 -10.19 -0.02 -13.32
CA VAL A 147 -11.06 0.31 -14.47
C VAL A 147 -10.43 -0.11 -15.80
N LYS A 148 -9.12 0.05 -16.01
CA LYS A 148 -8.48 -0.35 -17.27
C LYS A 148 -8.29 -1.86 -17.38
N SER A 149 -7.96 -2.53 -16.27
CA SER A 149 -7.74 -3.99 -16.25
C SER A 149 -9.03 -4.79 -16.12
N GLN A 150 -10.12 -4.20 -15.61
CA GLN A 150 -11.32 -4.93 -15.18
C GLN A 150 -10.98 -6.05 -14.16
N SER A 151 -9.99 -5.80 -13.30
CA SER A 151 -9.48 -6.74 -12.30
C SER A 151 -9.22 -6.02 -10.97
N PRO A 152 -9.39 -6.68 -9.82
CA PRO A 152 -9.09 -6.07 -8.53
C PRO A 152 -7.59 -5.87 -8.32
N VAL A 153 -7.25 -4.87 -7.49
CA VAL A 153 -5.88 -4.60 -7.04
C VAL A 153 -5.86 -4.52 -5.51
N ASN A 154 -4.95 -5.26 -4.87
CA ASN A 154 -4.79 -5.29 -3.41
C ASN A 154 -3.31 -5.29 -2.95
N SER A 155 -2.37 -5.20 -3.90
CA SER A 155 -0.95 -5.32 -3.65
C SER A 155 -0.18 -4.11 -4.22
N GLN A 156 0.99 -3.84 -3.66
CA GLN A 156 1.84 -2.73 -4.09
C GLN A 156 3.34 -3.00 -3.96
N VAL A 157 4.13 -2.25 -4.71
CA VAL A 157 5.58 -2.07 -4.53
C VAL A 157 5.87 -0.58 -4.43
N LEU A 158 6.73 -0.20 -3.48
CA LEU A 158 7.07 1.19 -3.25
C LEU A 158 7.98 1.70 -4.37
N PRO A 159 7.71 2.89 -4.96
CA PRO A 159 8.67 3.56 -5.82
C PRO A 159 10.04 3.66 -5.17
N TYR A 160 11.09 3.29 -5.91
CA TYR A 160 12.48 3.26 -5.44
C TYR A 160 12.71 2.42 -4.18
N CYS A 161 11.77 1.52 -3.82
CA CYS A 161 11.74 0.80 -2.55
C CYS A 161 11.88 1.73 -1.32
N ASN A 162 11.45 2.99 -1.44
CA ASN A 162 11.74 4.03 -0.45
C ASN A 162 10.47 4.49 0.27
N TRP A 163 10.50 4.35 1.59
CA TRP A 163 9.42 4.76 2.49
C TRP A 163 9.94 5.37 3.80
N TRP A 164 11.24 5.22 4.08
CA TRP A 164 11.82 5.62 5.34
C TRP A 164 12.03 7.14 5.38
N ALA A 165 11.69 7.73 6.51
CA ALA A 165 11.99 9.12 6.83
C ALA A 165 12.39 9.23 8.31
N PRO A 166 13.18 10.25 8.70
CA PRO A 166 13.65 10.37 10.08
C PRO A 166 12.53 10.73 11.08
N ALA A 167 11.39 11.24 10.63
CA ALA A 167 10.22 11.47 11.48
C ALA A 167 9.09 10.46 11.19
N PRO A 168 8.57 9.73 12.20
CA PRO A 168 7.60 8.65 12.00
C PRO A 168 6.27 9.05 11.34
N PHE A 169 5.82 10.30 11.46
CA PHE A 169 4.53 10.72 10.88
C PHE A 169 4.50 10.62 9.35
N ILE A 170 5.67 10.66 8.67
CA ILE A 170 5.78 10.51 7.22
C ILE A 170 5.51 9.05 6.78
N PRO A 171 6.28 8.04 7.25
CA PRO A 171 6.00 6.65 6.90
C PRO A 171 4.61 6.19 7.39
N LEU A 172 4.13 6.68 8.54
CA LEU A 172 2.77 6.39 9.00
C LEU A 172 1.69 6.94 8.05
N SER A 173 1.93 8.10 7.44
CA SER A 173 1.05 8.69 6.42
C SER A 173 1.06 7.89 5.11
N ILE A 174 2.24 7.39 4.69
CA ILE A 174 2.36 6.48 3.54
C ILE A 174 1.58 5.19 3.80
N GLY A 175 1.76 4.55 4.96
CA GLY A 175 1.03 3.33 5.28
C GLY A 175 -0.47 3.55 5.49
N TRP A 176 -0.88 4.72 6.00
CA TRP A 176 -2.29 5.12 6.02
C TRP A 176 -2.87 5.16 4.60
N ALA A 177 -2.16 5.78 3.65
CA ALA A 177 -2.58 5.81 2.26
C ALA A 177 -2.72 4.40 1.65
N MET A 178 -1.77 3.50 1.95
CA MET A 178 -1.84 2.10 1.53
C MET A 178 -3.07 1.37 2.10
N ARG A 179 -3.31 1.46 3.42
CA ARG A 179 -4.48 0.85 4.08
C ARG A 179 -5.80 1.43 3.59
N ALA A 180 -5.90 2.76 3.51
CA ALA A 180 -7.06 3.46 2.99
C ALA A 180 -7.37 3.07 1.54
N THR A 181 -6.35 2.70 0.76
CA THR A 181 -6.48 2.20 -0.61
C THR A 181 -6.74 0.69 -0.67
N GLY A 182 -6.76 -0.03 0.45
CA GLY A 182 -7.02 -1.48 0.50
C GLY A 182 -5.82 -2.35 0.11
N VAL A 183 -4.60 -1.83 0.24
CA VAL A 183 -3.39 -2.63 0.08
C VAL A 183 -3.22 -3.54 1.29
N ILE A 184 -3.13 -4.84 1.05
CA ILE A 184 -2.91 -5.88 2.08
C ILE A 184 -1.68 -6.72 1.79
N SER A 185 -0.94 -6.42 0.72
CA SER A 185 0.26 -7.19 0.38
C SER A 185 1.34 -6.40 -0.34
N SER A 186 2.61 -6.77 -0.09
CA SER A 186 3.75 -6.20 -0.80
C SER A 186 4.97 -7.16 -0.81
N PRO A 187 5.53 -7.50 -1.97
CA PRO A 187 6.72 -8.33 -2.09
C PRO A 187 8.01 -7.48 -2.00
N ASP A 188 8.14 -6.61 -1.00
CA ASP A 188 9.13 -5.51 -0.97
C ASP A 188 10.00 -5.43 0.31
N VAL A 189 10.79 -4.36 0.47
CA VAL A 189 11.77 -4.08 1.55
C VAL A 189 11.21 -4.04 2.98
N LEU A 190 9.96 -4.44 3.16
CA LEU A 190 9.29 -4.51 4.45
C LEU A 190 9.48 -5.90 5.12
N TYR A 191 10.08 -6.85 4.41
CA TYR A 191 10.24 -8.24 4.85
C TYR A 191 11.36 -8.50 5.88
N PRO A 192 11.14 -9.39 6.87
CA PRO A 192 9.86 -9.66 7.50
C PRO A 192 9.64 -8.63 8.61
N ASN A 193 8.42 -8.13 8.76
CA ASN A 193 7.97 -7.43 9.97
C ASN A 193 8.46 -5.97 10.13
N ARG A 194 8.35 -5.15 9.08
CA ARG A 194 8.50 -3.68 9.18
C ARG A 194 7.21 -2.89 8.90
N GLU A 195 6.09 -3.59 8.73
CA GLU A 195 4.79 -2.98 8.42
C GLU A 195 4.25 -2.11 9.58
N ASN A 196 4.68 -2.38 10.82
CA ASN A 196 4.36 -1.54 11.98
C ASN A 196 4.96 -0.13 11.87
N GLU A 197 6.12 0.04 11.21
CA GLU A 197 6.70 1.36 10.94
C GLU A 197 5.85 2.17 9.93
N LEU A 198 5.03 1.49 9.13
CA LEU A 198 3.99 2.06 8.26
C LEU A 198 2.61 2.10 8.96
N GLY A 199 2.51 1.66 10.22
CA GLY A 199 1.28 1.67 11.00
C GLY A 199 0.28 0.59 10.63
N TYR A 200 0.70 -0.48 9.94
CA TYR A 200 -0.16 -1.64 9.75
C TYR A 200 -0.35 -2.41 11.08
N PRO A 201 -1.59 -2.77 11.43
CA PRO A 201 -1.83 -3.70 12.53
C PRO A 201 -1.21 -5.07 12.27
N ALA A 202 -0.97 -5.84 13.33
CA ALA A 202 -0.56 -7.24 13.17
C ALA A 202 -1.58 -8.01 12.31
N LYS A 203 -1.11 -9.02 11.56
CA LYS A 203 -1.96 -9.92 10.74
C LYS A 203 -2.74 -9.23 9.59
N SER A 204 -2.37 -8.00 9.22
CA SER A 204 -3.09 -7.23 8.19
C SER A 204 -2.31 -7.04 6.89
N PHE A 205 -1.06 -7.50 6.83
CA PHE A 205 -0.17 -7.26 5.70
C PHE A 205 0.70 -8.48 5.37
N ALA A 206 0.53 -9.00 4.16
CA ALA A 206 1.25 -10.15 3.66
C ALA A 206 2.49 -9.71 2.86
N GLN A 207 3.66 -10.23 3.21
CA GLN A 207 4.92 -9.87 2.56
C GLN A 207 5.57 -11.09 1.90
N SER A 208 6.40 -10.84 0.89
CA SER A 208 7.20 -11.87 0.22
C SER A 208 8.68 -11.48 0.32
N ARG A 209 9.54 -12.47 0.58
CA ARG A 209 10.99 -12.26 0.54
C ARG A 209 11.43 -12.17 -0.91
N TYR A 210 12.10 -11.10 -1.28
CA TYR A 210 12.50 -10.93 -2.68
C TYR A 210 13.86 -11.59 -3.01
N VAL A 211 14.00 -12.06 -4.24
CA VAL A 211 15.27 -12.43 -4.90
C VAL A 211 15.41 -11.59 -6.17
N ALA A 212 16.60 -11.08 -6.46
CA ALA A 212 16.84 -10.10 -7.52
C ALA A 212 18.15 -10.40 -8.26
N PRO A 213 18.18 -11.39 -9.17
CA PRO A 213 19.39 -11.81 -9.87
C PRO A 213 19.92 -10.78 -10.90
N GLY A 214 19.19 -9.71 -11.19
CA GLY A 214 19.65 -8.53 -11.95
C GLY A 214 18.90 -8.28 -13.26
N ASP A 215 18.40 -7.05 -13.47
CA ASP A 215 17.38 -6.73 -14.49
C ASP A 215 17.81 -7.01 -15.93
N ARG A 216 19.03 -6.63 -16.35
CA ARG A 216 19.40 -6.72 -17.77
C ARG A 216 19.79 -8.13 -18.19
N ASN A 217 20.59 -8.81 -17.38
CA ASN A 217 21.12 -10.15 -17.59
C ASN A 217 21.09 -10.88 -16.24
N PRO A 218 20.00 -11.59 -15.90
CA PRO A 218 19.90 -12.33 -14.66
C PRO A 218 21.11 -13.27 -14.48
N ASP A 219 21.78 -13.19 -13.34
CA ASP A 219 22.89 -14.06 -12.96
C ASP A 219 22.35 -15.31 -12.24
N LEU A 220 22.52 -16.48 -12.86
CA LEU A 220 22.05 -17.76 -12.35
C LEU A 220 22.76 -18.20 -11.06
N ALA A 221 24.04 -17.88 -10.89
CA ALA A 221 24.78 -18.18 -9.67
C ALA A 221 24.28 -17.31 -8.51
N ARG A 222 24.00 -16.04 -8.80
CA ARG A 222 23.34 -15.13 -7.86
C ARG A 222 21.93 -15.60 -7.52
N PHE A 223 21.12 -15.98 -8.51
CA PHE A 223 19.78 -16.52 -8.29
C PHE A 223 19.78 -17.71 -7.33
N ASN A 224 20.62 -18.72 -7.60
CA ASN A 224 20.74 -19.90 -6.74
C ASN A 224 21.16 -19.55 -5.31
N ARG A 225 22.12 -18.63 -5.16
CA ARG A 225 22.57 -18.16 -3.84
C ARG A 225 21.44 -17.46 -3.08
N GLU A 226 20.71 -16.56 -3.73
CA GLU A 226 19.62 -15.79 -3.11
C GLU A 226 18.41 -16.66 -2.79
N MET A 227 18.04 -17.60 -3.67
CA MET A 227 16.99 -18.59 -3.40
C MET A 227 17.35 -19.48 -2.22
N LYS A 228 18.58 -20.01 -2.17
CA LYS A 228 19.06 -20.80 -1.04
C LYS A 228 18.96 -20.00 0.27
N TRP A 229 19.50 -18.78 0.29
CA TRP A 229 19.41 -17.87 1.44
C TRP A 229 17.96 -17.55 1.85
N ALA A 230 17.05 -17.46 0.89
CA ALA A 230 15.63 -17.26 1.17
C ALA A 230 14.99 -18.48 1.83
N LEU A 231 15.24 -19.68 1.29
CA LEU A 231 14.66 -20.94 1.76
C LEU A 231 15.24 -21.43 3.09
N GLU A 232 16.47 -21.05 3.43
CA GLU A 232 17.13 -21.39 4.70
C GLU A 232 16.59 -20.57 5.89
N ASN A 233 15.95 -19.42 5.66
CA ASN A 233 15.40 -18.59 6.72
C ASN A 233 14.03 -19.10 7.22
N LYS A 234 14.05 -20.25 7.90
CA LYS A 234 12.83 -20.91 8.41
C LYS A 234 12.01 -20.04 9.36
N LYS A 235 12.66 -19.19 10.17
CA LYS A 235 11.97 -18.27 11.08
C LYS A 235 11.13 -17.24 10.33
N ALA A 236 11.69 -16.61 9.29
CA ALA A 236 10.97 -15.63 8.50
C ALA A 236 9.85 -16.28 7.67
N LEU A 237 10.12 -17.44 7.06
CA LEU A 237 9.13 -18.21 6.30
C LEU A 237 7.99 -18.78 7.15
N ALA A 238 8.22 -19.03 8.45
CA ALA A 238 7.13 -19.42 9.36
C ALA A 238 6.10 -18.29 9.57
N ILE A 239 6.51 -17.02 9.43
CA ILE A 239 5.63 -15.85 9.55
C ILE A 239 5.00 -15.52 8.20
N GLN A 240 5.85 -15.41 7.17
CA GLN A 240 5.51 -15.03 5.80
C GLN A 240 6.10 -16.08 4.84
N PRO A 241 5.38 -17.16 4.52
CA PRO A 241 5.87 -18.30 3.74
C PRO A 241 5.89 -18.02 2.22
N SER A 242 6.54 -16.93 1.81
CA SER A 242 6.53 -16.47 0.42
C SER A 242 7.88 -15.95 -0.05
N VAL A 243 8.22 -16.29 -1.30
CA VAL A 243 9.37 -15.78 -2.05
C VAL A 243 8.88 -15.19 -3.37
N SER A 244 9.46 -14.06 -3.77
CA SER A 244 9.14 -13.40 -5.05
C SER A 244 10.40 -13.03 -5.83
N MET A 245 10.44 -13.34 -7.12
CA MET A 245 11.43 -12.75 -8.03
C MET A 245 11.12 -11.25 -8.21
N ALA A 246 12.06 -10.36 -7.93
CA ALA A 246 11.83 -8.91 -7.93
C ALA A 246 12.78 -8.15 -8.86
N MET A 247 12.24 -7.69 -9.98
CA MET A 247 13.04 -7.15 -11.09
C MET A 247 12.23 -6.18 -11.95
N HIS A 248 12.93 -5.43 -12.81
CA HIS A 248 12.32 -4.69 -13.92
C HIS A 248 12.39 -5.52 -15.22
N SER A 249 11.46 -5.29 -16.14
CA SER A 249 11.48 -5.94 -17.48
C SER A 249 12.44 -5.22 -18.44
N TRP A 250 13.71 -5.08 -18.07
CA TRP A 250 14.74 -4.39 -18.88
C TRP A 250 15.72 -5.35 -19.55
N HIS A 251 15.31 -6.61 -19.72
CA HIS A 251 16.15 -7.68 -20.22
C HIS A 251 16.74 -7.37 -21.61
N THR A 252 17.96 -7.86 -21.83
CA THR A 252 18.50 -8.09 -23.17
C THR A 252 17.98 -9.42 -23.71
N ALA A 253 18.25 -9.73 -24.99
CA ALA A 253 17.93 -11.05 -25.54
C ALA A 253 18.59 -12.20 -24.75
N VAL A 254 19.87 -12.05 -24.37
CA VAL A 254 20.57 -13.01 -23.50
C VAL A 254 19.95 -13.03 -22.11
N GLY A 255 19.52 -11.86 -21.61
CA GLY A 255 18.83 -11.76 -20.33
C GLY A 255 17.53 -12.55 -20.26
N LEU A 256 16.73 -12.56 -21.33
CA LEU A 256 15.50 -13.37 -21.40
C LEU A 256 15.80 -14.88 -21.39
N VAL A 257 16.88 -15.32 -22.04
CA VAL A 257 17.32 -16.72 -21.97
C VAL A 257 17.75 -17.09 -20.54
N ASN A 258 18.50 -16.23 -19.87
CA ASN A 258 18.88 -16.47 -18.48
C ASN A 258 17.67 -16.46 -17.53
N LEU A 259 16.70 -15.57 -17.75
CA LEU A 259 15.45 -15.56 -16.99
C LEU A 259 14.69 -16.88 -17.15
N ASP A 260 14.61 -17.39 -18.38
CA ASP A 260 13.99 -18.68 -18.70
C ASP A 260 14.67 -19.82 -17.93
N CYS A 261 16.00 -19.87 -17.94
CA CYS A 261 16.77 -20.83 -17.15
C CYS A 261 16.51 -20.69 -15.65
N ALA A 262 16.45 -19.46 -15.11
CA ALA A 262 16.18 -19.23 -13.69
C ALA A 262 14.78 -19.73 -13.30
N TYR A 263 13.77 -19.51 -14.14
CA TYR A 263 12.43 -20.03 -13.89
C TYR A 263 12.35 -21.54 -14.03
N ALA A 264 13.01 -22.15 -15.01
CA ALA A 264 13.06 -23.59 -15.15
C ALA A 264 13.65 -24.29 -13.92
N MET A 265 14.62 -23.65 -13.22
CA MET A 265 15.19 -24.18 -11.97
C MET A 265 14.19 -24.28 -10.81
N VAL A 266 13.13 -23.47 -10.83
CA VAL A 266 12.16 -23.39 -9.74
C VAL A 266 10.74 -23.79 -10.14
N ALA A 267 10.46 -24.04 -11.42
CA ALA A 267 9.14 -24.40 -11.90
C ALA A 267 8.71 -25.81 -11.47
N ASN A 268 7.39 -26.05 -11.45
CA ASN A 268 6.78 -27.37 -11.23
C ASN A 268 7.17 -28.09 -9.93
N ASN A 269 7.58 -27.36 -8.90
CA ASN A 269 7.77 -27.92 -7.57
C ASN A 269 6.39 -28.23 -6.95
N PRO A 270 6.06 -29.51 -6.67
CA PRO A 270 4.74 -29.90 -6.20
C PRO A 270 4.43 -29.39 -4.78
N GLU A 271 5.45 -28.97 -4.04
CA GLU A 271 5.30 -28.41 -2.69
C GLU A 271 5.09 -26.89 -2.71
N TRP A 272 5.12 -26.24 -3.89
CA TRP A 272 5.03 -24.79 -4.02
C TRP A 272 3.70 -24.36 -4.65
N TRP A 273 3.14 -23.29 -4.09
CA TRP A 273 2.02 -22.59 -4.65
C TRP A 273 2.50 -21.46 -5.57
N TYR A 274 2.42 -21.68 -6.88
CA TYR A 274 2.67 -20.61 -7.85
C TYR A 274 1.43 -19.71 -7.91
N CYS A 275 1.60 -18.47 -7.47
CA CYS A 275 0.52 -17.50 -7.30
C CYS A 275 0.98 -16.12 -7.76
N ASN A 276 0.01 -15.23 -8.03
CA ASN A 276 0.30 -13.81 -8.09
C ASN A 276 0.21 -13.19 -6.67
N GLN A 277 0.68 -11.95 -6.53
CA GLN A 277 0.69 -11.29 -5.22
C GLN A 277 -0.72 -10.97 -4.70
N ASN A 278 -1.71 -10.79 -5.59
CA ASN A 278 -3.07 -10.50 -5.16
C ASN A 278 -3.72 -11.73 -4.50
N GLU A 279 -3.51 -12.91 -5.08
CA GLU A 279 -3.92 -14.20 -4.52
C GLU A 279 -3.25 -14.45 -3.16
N TYR A 280 -1.93 -14.27 -3.07
CA TYR A 280 -1.19 -14.45 -1.81
C TYR A 280 -1.69 -13.49 -0.72
N GLY A 281 -1.83 -12.21 -1.04
CA GLY A 281 -2.34 -11.19 -0.12
C GLY A 281 -3.72 -11.50 0.43
N ALA A 282 -4.67 -11.81 -0.45
CA ALA A 282 -6.03 -12.16 -0.09
C ALA A 282 -6.08 -13.39 0.83
N TYR A 283 -5.39 -14.47 0.46
CA TYR A 283 -5.37 -15.70 1.23
C TYR A 283 -4.74 -15.51 2.61
N ARG A 284 -3.62 -14.79 2.69
CA ARG A 284 -2.95 -14.53 3.98
C ARG A 284 -3.78 -13.65 4.90
N TYR A 285 -4.42 -12.60 4.38
CA TYR A 285 -5.31 -11.77 5.19
C TYR A 285 -6.49 -12.59 5.73
N GLU A 286 -7.17 -13.37 4.87
CA GLU A 286 -8.33 -14.15 5.31
C GLU A 286 -7.95 -15.24 6.32
N THR A 287 -6.87 -15.99 6.07
CA THR A 287 -6.43 -17.08 6.98
C THR A 287 -6.01 -16.61 8.36
N GLN A 288 -5.43 -15.41 8.47
CA GLN A 288 -4.97 -14.88 9.74
C GLN A 288 -6.10 -14.24 10.58
N ASN A 289 -7.21 -13.89 9.94
CA ASN A 289 -8.31 -13.14 10.54
C ASN A 289 -9.67 -13.88 10.46
N THR A 290 -9.69 -15.13 10.00
CA THR A 290 -10.87 -16.00 10.07
C THR A 290 -11.07 -16.55 11.48
N SER A 291 -12.33 -16.76 11.88
CA SER A 291 -12.71 -17.50 13.08
C SER A 291 -13.56 -18.70 12.72
N VAL A 292 -13.42 -19.77 13.50
CA VAL A 292 -14.18 -21.01 13.30
C VAL A 292 -14.88 -21.37 14.61
N THR A 293 -16.17 -21.64 14.51
CA THR A 293 -16.96 -22.24 15.59
C THR A 293 -17.55 -23.57 15.11
N LYS A 294 -17.82 -24.49 16.03
CA LYS A 294 -18.37 -25.81 15.70
C LYS A 294 -19.60 -26.14 16.53
N LYS A 295 -20.53 -26.88 15.94
CA LYS A 295 -21.67 -27.51 16.60
C LYS A 295 -21.68 -29.00 16.24
N VAL A 296 -21.65 -29.86 17.26
CA VAL A 296 -21.67 -31.32 17.10
C VAL A 296 -23.11 -31.82 17.15
N ASP A 297 -23.46 -32.74 16.26
CA ASP A 297 -24.73 -33.46 16.21
C ASP A 297 -24.48 -34.93 15.82
N GLY A 298 -24.39 -35.79 16.84
CA GLY A 298 -23.95 -37.17 16.70
C GLY A 298 -22.60 -37.26 15.99
N LYS A 299 -22.54 -37.98 14.86
CA LYS A 299 -21.32 -38.13 14.04
C LYS A 299 -21.01 -36.94 13.13
N ASN A 300 -21.85 -35.90 13.12
CA ASN A 300 -21.70 -34.75 12.26
C ASN A 300 -21.23 -33.52 13.04
N VAL A 301 -20.45 -32.67 12.39
CA VAL A 301 -20.03 -31.37 12.94
C VAL A 301 -20.33 -30.30 11.91
N GLU A 302 -21.21 -29.36 12.25
CA GLU A 302 -21.40 -28.13 11.50
C GLU A 302 -20.34 -27.12 11.94
N PHE A 303 -19.50 -26.69 11.00
CA PHE A 303 -18.55 -25.60 11.19
C PHE A 303 -19.15 -24.31 10.65
N THR A 304 -19.05 -23.24 11.42
CA THR A 304 -19.37 -21.87 11.00
C THR A 304 -18.08 -21.07 10.97
N VAL A 305 -17.74 -20.55 9.79
CA VAL A 305 -16.50 -19.84 9.49
C VAL A 305 -16.82 -18.38 9.17
N THR A 306 -16.13 -17.45 9.83
CA THR A 306 -16.13 -16.04 9.44
C THR A 306 -15.22 -15.87 8.22
N ARG A 307 -15.80 -15.42 7.12
CA ARG A 307 -15.14 -15.19 5.83
C ARG A 307 -15.13 -13.71 5.52
N VAL A 308 -14.16 -13.26 4.73
CA VAL A 308 -14.10 -11.88 4.24
C VAL A 308 -14.70 -11.83 2.84
N GLU A 309 -15.41 -10.74 2.52
CA GLU A 309 -15.95 -10.54 1.17
C GLU A 309 -14.82 -10.56 0.12
N PRO A 310 -14.93 -11.37 -0.95
CA PRO A 310 -13.86 -11.48 -1.94
C PRO A 310 -13.58 -10.15 -2.64
N PHE A 311 -14.59 -9.29 -2.81
CA PHE A 311 -14.40 -7.97 -3.40
C PHE A 311 -13.61 -7.01 -2.49
N GLU A 312 -13.59 -7.19 -1.16
CA GLU A 312 -12.69 -6.46 -0.26
C GLU A 312 -11.26 -7.02 -0.35
N LEU A 313 -11.14 -8.37 -0.38
CA LEU A 313 -9.85 -9.05 -0.47
C LEU A 313 -9.12 -8.78 -1.78
N GLY A 314 -9.83 -8.72 -2.91
CA GLY A 314 -9.24 -8.58 -4.23
C GLY A 314 -8.74 -9.90 -4.87
N ALA A 315 -9.08 -11.04 -4.30
CA ALA A 315 -9.03 -12.36 -4.93
C ALA A 315 -10.04 -13.30 -4.25
N SER A 316 -10.34 -14.44 -4.88
CA SER A 316 -11.32 -15.42 -4.40
C SER A 316 -10.70 -16.80 -4.17
N VAL A 317 -9.48 -16.85 -3.63
CA VAL A 317 -8.76 -18.10 -3.34
C VAL A 317 -9.54 -18.88 -2.27
N PRO A 318 -9.83 -20.19 -2.46
CA PRO A 318 -10.48 -21.00 -1.44
C PRO A 318 -9.69 -21.00 -0.13
N LEU A 319 -10.41 -20.98 1.00
CA LEU A 319 -9.78 -21.12 2.32
C LEU A 319 -9.55 -22.60 2.61
N TRP A 320 -8.39 -22.95 3.18
CA TRP A 320 -8.04 -24.33 3.45
C TRP A 320 -7.85 -24.60 4.95
N PHE A 321 -8.33 -25.76 5.39
CA PHE A 321 -8.21 -26.20 6.78
C PHE A 321 -7.59 -27.60 6.88
N SER A 322 -6.77 -27.81 7.91
CA SER A 322 -6.51 -29.16 8.41
C SER A 322 -7.65 -29.60 9.34
N VAL A 323 -7.90 -30.90 9.38
CA VAL A 323 -8.80 -31.53 10.35
C VAL A 323 -7.93 -32.27 11.35
N ASP A 324 -7.91 -31.77 12.58
CA ASP A 324 -7.10 -32.33 13.66
C ASP A 324 -7.99 -33.18 14.59
N GLY A 325 -7.40 -34.16 15.29
CA GLY A 325 -8.09 -35.00 16.26
C GLY A 325 -8.94 -36.16 15.71
N ALA A 326 -9.43 -36.07 14.46
CA ALA A 326 -10.17 -37.13 13.78
C ALA A 326 -10.08 -37.03 12.25
N LYS A 327 -10.40 -38.13 11.55
CA LYS A 327 -10.49 -38.15 10.09
C LYS A 327 -11.94 -38.03 9.64
N ALA A 328 -12.26 -36.95 8.94
CA ALA A 328 -13.57 -36.78 8.31
C ALA A 328 -13.76 -37.79 7.17
N VAL A 329 -14.98 -38.31 7.01
CA VAL A 329 -15.34 -39.27 5.96
C VAL A 329 -16.08 -38.61 4.79
N SER A 330 -16.75 -37.49 5.03
CA SER A 330 -17.45 -36.72 3.99
C SER A 330 -17.60 -35.25 4.40
N ALA A 331 -17.83 -34.38 3.41
CA ALA A 331 -18.15 -32.98 3.60
C ALA A 331 -19.38 -32.57 2.79
N ASN A 332 -20.18 -31.66 3.33
CA ASN A 332 -21.26 -30.97 2.64
C ASN A 332 -21.07 -29.45 2.78
N GLY A 333 -21.18 -28.70 1.67
CA GLY A 333 -20.87 -27.26 1.64
C GLY A 333 -19.37 -26.92 1.59
N ALA A 334 -18.51 -27.94 1.50
CA ALA A 334 -17.06 -27.84 1.31
C ALA A 334 -16.56 -29.11 0.58
N LYS A 335 -15.27 -29.16 0.22
CA LYS A 335 -14.66 -30.35 -0.40
C LYS A 335 -13.60 -30.96 0.53
N LEU A 336 -13.62 -32.28 0.67
CA LEU A 336 -12.50 -33.01 1.29
C LEU A 336 -11.48 -33.39 0.23
N VAL A 337 -10.24 -32.97 0.43
CA VAL A 337 -9.11 -33.24 -0.46
C VAL A 337 -7.94 -33.72 0.41
N ASN A 338 -7.55 -35.00 0.25
CA ASN A 338 -6.45 -35.62 1.00
C ASN A 338 -6.54 -35.41 2.53
N GLY A 339 -7.75 -35.49 3.10
CA GLY A 339 -7.98 -35.29 4.53
C GLY A 339 -8.02 -33.81 4.98
N SER A 340 -7.86 -32.88 4.05
CA SER A 340 -8.01 -31.44 4.26
C SER A 340 -9.34 -30.94 3.75
N VAL A 341 -9.79 -29.78 4.24
CA VAL A 341 -11.01 -29.13 3.75
C VAL A 341 -10.64 -27.95 2.86
N GLU A 342 -11.15 -27.95 1.64
CA GLU A 342 -11.20 -26.79 0.75
C GLU A 342 -12.58 -26.13 0.87
N LEU A 343 -12.59 -24.84 1.23
CA LEU A 343 -13.80 -24.02 1.39
C LEU A 343 -13.78 -22.84 0.40
N PRO A 344 -14.38 -23.00 -0.80
CA PRO A 344 -14.62 -21.88 -1.72
C PRO A 344 -15.50 -20.80 -1.07
N HIS A 345 -15.50 -19.59 -1.62
CA HIS A 345 -16.49 -18.58 -1.21
C HIS A 345 -17.91 -19.08 -1.48
N ALA A 346 -18.87 -18.63 -0.67
CA ALA A 346 -20.27 -19.00 -0.81
C ALA A 346 -20.87 -18.44 -2.12
N ASP A 347 -21.90 -19.08 -2.63
CA ASP A 347 -22.60 -18.64 -3.84
C ASP A 347 -23.07 -17.17 -3.72
N GLY A 348 -22.89 -16.40 -4.80
CA GLY A 348 -23.19 -14.96 -4.83
C GLY A 348 -22.12 -14.06 -4.19
N ARG A 349 -21.14 -14.62 -3.46
CA ARG A 349 -19.95 -13.90 -2.97
C ARG A 349 -18.85 -14.00 -4.01
N LYS A 350 -18.66 -12.95 -4.80
CA LYS A 350 -17.71 -12.94 -5.92
C LYS A 350 -17.00 -11.61 -6.08
N LEU A 351 -15.92 -11.62 -6.85
CA LEU A 351 -15.24 -10.42 -7.32
C LEU A 351 -16.16 -9.61 -8.25
N PRO A 352 -15.96 -8.29 -8.36
CA PRO A 352 -16.59 -7.49 -9.40
C PRO A 352 -16.26 -8.02 -10.80
N ASP A 353 -17.28 -8.14 -11.64
CA ASP A 353 -17.16 -8.48 -13.06
C ASP A 353 -16.91 -7.22 -13.90
N VAL A 354 -17.34 -6.06 -13.42
CA VAL A 354 -17.27 -4.79 -14.13
C VAL A 354 -16.79 -3.69 -13.19
N TYR A 355 -15.80 -2.93 -13.66
CA TYR A 355 -15.21 -1.79 -12.95
C TYR A 355 -15.43 -0.52 -13.77
N ALA A 356 -15.91 0.54 -13.13
CA ALA A 356 -16.08 1.84 -13.76
C ALA A 356 -15.82 2.99 -12.76
N SER A 357 -15.69 4.19 -13.30
CA SER A 357 -15.68 5.44 -12.55
C SER A 357 -16.78 6.36 -13.07
N ALA A 358 -17.42 7.09 -12.17
CA ALA A 358 -18.36 8.15 -12.48
C ALA A 358 -17.62 9.50 -12.58
N ASP A 359 -18.08 10.37 -13.47
CA ASP A 359 -17.67 11.77 -13.48
C ASP A 359 -18.38 12.58 -12.38
N LYS A 360 -18.05 13.88 -12.28
CA LYS A 360 -18.65 14.79 -11.29
C LYS A 360 -20.17 14.94 -11.37
N ASN A 361 -20.77 14.59 -12.51
CA ASN A 361 -22.22 14.63 -12.73
C ASN A 361 -22.88 13.26 -12.51
N GLY A 362 -22.10 12.27 -12.08
CA GLY A 362 -22.54 10.91 -11.82
C GLY A 362 -22.59 10.00 -13.04
N LYS A 363 -22.18 10.46 -14.22
CA LYS A 363 -22.20 9.65 -15.43
C LYS A 363 -21.04 8.66 -15.44
N SER A 364 -21.33 7.40 -15.74
CA SER A 364 -20.32 6.33 -15.84
C SER A 364 -20.50 5.50 -17.12
N ARG A 365 -19.58 4.55 -17.35
CA ARG A 365 -19.72 3.55 -18.42
C ARG A 365 -20.74 2.45 -18.10
N ILE A 366 -21.22 2.35 -16.85
CA ILE A 366 -22.31 1.44 -16.49
C ILE A 366 -23.63 2.19 -16.76
N PRO A 367 -24.36 1.84 -17.84
CA PRO A 367 -25.39 2.72 -18.41
C PRO A 367 -26.66 2.85 -17.56
N PHE A 368 -26.88 1.93 -16.62
CA PHE A 368 -28.09 1.88 -15.81
C PHE A 368 -27.94 2.56 -14.44
N VAL A 369 -26.77 3.10 -14.08
CA VAL A 369 -26.51 3.65 -12.75
C VAL A 369 -25.73 4.97 -12.81
N SER A 370 -26.11 5.88 -11.92
CA SER A 370 -25.43 7.14 -11.65
C SER A 370 -24.90 7.13 -10.22
N LEU A 371 -23.69 7.65 -10.01
CA LEU A 371 -23.07 7.82 -8.69
C LEU A 371 -22.46 9.20 -8.54
N VAL A 372 -23.04 10.04 -7.69
CA VAL A 372 -22.52 11.37 -7.37
C VAL A 372 -21.87 11.35 -6.00
N PHE A 373 -20.68 11.92 -5.89
CA PHE A 373 -19.94 12.04 -4.64
C PHE A 373 -19.63 13.52 -4.36
N THR A 374 -20.01 14.00 -3.17
CA THR A 374 -19.83 15.40 -2.77
C THR A 374 -19.29 15.51 -1.34
N HIS A 375 -18.70 16.68 -1.04
CA HIS A 375 -18.19 17.06 0.27
C HIS A 375 -18.88 18.37 0.70
N PRO A 376 -20.14 18.30 1.17
CA PRO A 376 -20.95 19.50 1.44
C PRO A 376 -20.50 20.33 2.65
N GLU A 377 -19.85 19.71 3.64
CA GLU A 377 -19.36 20.40 4.85
C GLU A 377 -18.00 19.81 5.23
N GLU A 378 -17.18 20.55 5.98
CA GLU A 378 -15.77 20.20 6.26
C GLU A 378 -15.54 18.75 6.72
N LYS A 379 -16.48 18.18 7.49
CA LYS A 379 -16.36 16.83 8.04
C LYS A 379 -17.41 15.86 7.50
N VAL A 380 -18.13 16.22 6.43
CA VAL A 380 -19.31 15.50 5.97
C VAL A 380 -19.21 15.21 4.49
N TRP A 381 -19.31 13.93 4.12
CA TRP A 381 -19.29 13.46 2.74
C TRP A 381 -20.59 12.76 2.39
N LYS A 382 -21.06 12.93 1.16
CA LYS A 382 -22.34 12.43 0.70
C LYS A 382 -22.19 11.66 -0.62
N ALA A 383 -22.73 10.45 -0.65
CA ALA A 383 -22.86 9.61 -1.83
C ALA A 383 -24.34 9.54 -2.25
N GLU A 384 -24.60 9.72 -3.54
CA GLU A 384 -25.94 9.59 -4.12
C GLU A 384 -25.87 8.60 -5.28
N LEU A 385 -26.55 7.46 -5.13
CA LEU A 385 -26.66 6.45 -6.17
C LEU A 385 -28.09 6.37 -6.67
N LYS A 386 -28.27 6.40 -7.99
CA LYS A 386 -29.57 6.25 -8.64
C LYS A 386 -29.47 5.33 -9.83
N THR A 387 -30.39 4.37 -9.92
CA THR A 387 -30.59 3.56 -11.11
C THR A 387 -31.44 4.33 -12.12
N LEU A 388 -31.01 4.34 -13.39
CA LEU A 388 -31.60 5.17 -14.43
C LEU A 388 -32.82 4.52 -15.10
N ASP A 389 -32.98 3.22 -14.92
CA ASP A 389 -34.08 2.42 -15.46
C ASP A 389 -35.07 1.92 -14.39
N GLY A 390 -34.93 2.41 -13.15
CA GLY A 390 -35.84 2.11 -12.04
C GLY A 390 -35.68 0.74 -11.40
N LYS A 391 -34.87 -0.17 -11.98
CA LYS A 391 -34.62 -1.50 -11.41
C LYS A 391 -33.57 -1.42 -10.31
N PRO A 392 -33.79 -2.06 -9.14
CA PRO A 392 -32.83 -1.99 -8.04
C PRO A 392 -31.51 -2.71 -8.35
N VAL A 393 -30.46 -2.27 -7.67
CA VAL A 393 -29.24 -3.05 -7.45
C VAL A 393 -29.34 -3.75 -6.10
N GLU A 394 -28.70 -4.90 -5.97
CA GLU A 394 -28.68 -5.72 -4.75
C GLU A 394 -27.32 -5.59 -4.04
N GLN A 395 -27.29 -5.92 -2.74
CA GLN A 395 -26.05 -5.94 -1.94
C GLN A 395 -25.22 -4.65 -2.07
N LEU A 396 -25.89 -3.49 -2.14
CA LEU A 396 -25.22 -2.20 -2.28
C LEU A 396 -24.39 -1.91 -1.02
N ALA A 397 -23.12 -1.62 -1.27
CA ALA A 397 -22.11 -1.39 -0.25
C ALA A 397 -21.23 -0.20 -0.66
N PHE A 398 -21.08 0.79 0.23
CA PHE A 398 -20.21 1.95 0.02
C PHE A 398 -18.96 1.88 0.91
N SER A 399 -17.81 2.26 0.37
CA SER A 399 -16.57 2.51 1.11
C SER A 399 -16.06 3.92 0.79
N PHE A 400 -16.13 4.81 1.79
CA PHE A 400 -15.59 6.16 1.73
C PHE A 400 -14.15 6.12 2.24
N ARG A 401 -13.19 6.66 1.48
CA ARG A 401 -11.74 6.53 1.73
C ARG A 401 -11.07 7.89 1.87
N PHE A 402 -10.21 8.01 2.88
CA PHE A 402 -9.73 9.29 3.37
C PHE A 402 -8.21 9.34 3.57
N PRO A 403 -7.56 10.50 3.29
CA PRO A 403 -6.15 10.72 3.59
C PRO A 403 -5.89 10.82 5.10
N SER A 404 -4.62 10.74 5.50
CA SER A 404 -4.20 10.63 6.91
C SER A 404 -4.46 11.85 7.79
N GLN A 405 -4.96 12.94 7.21
CA GLN A 405 -5.44 14.11 7.94
C GLN A 405 -6.71 13.79 8.76
N TRP A 406 -7.43 12.73 8.42
CA TRP A 406 -8.68 12.35 9.09
C TRP A 406 -8.47 11.25 10.13
N SER A 407 -9.46 11.01 10.99
CA SER A 407 -9.37 10.02 12.07
C SER A 407 -9.62 8.57 11.62
N LYS A 408 -10.36 8.35 10.53
CA LYS A 408 -10.64 7.03 9.96
C LYS A 408 -10.15 6.91 8.53
N GLU A 409 -9.45 5.84 8.19
CA GLU A 409 -9.00 5.56 6.81
C GLU A 409 -10.17 5.27 5.88
N VAL A 410 -11.12 4.47 6.36
CA VAL A 410 -12.28 4.01 5.60
C VAL A 410 -13.54 4.04 6.47
N ILE A 411 -14.65 4.52 5.91
CA ILE A 411 -16.00 4.36 6.50
C ILE A 411 -16.84 3.52 5.55
N ARG A 412 -17.41 2.43 6.06
CA ARG A 412 -18.23 1.47 5.30
C ARG A 412 -19.71 1.60 5.62
N LYS A 413 -20.58 1.44 4.62
CA LYS A 413 -22.04 1.43 4.75
C LYS A 413 -22.66 0.36 3.85
N ASP A 414 -23.54 -0.45 4.40
CA ASP A 414 -24.23 -1.54 3.70
C ASP A 414 -25.73 -1.31 3.71
N LEU A 415 -26.36 -1.44 2.54
CA LEU A 415 -27.73 -0.97 2.31
C LEU A 415 -28.66 -2.00 1.68
N GLY A 416 -28.15 -3.17 1.27
CA GLY A 416 -28.96 -4.19 0.62
C GLY A 416 -29.48 -3.76 -0.76
N SER A 417 -30.77 -3.94 -1.01
CA SER A 417 -31.39 -3.66 -2.31
C SER A 417 -31.86 -2.21 -2.41
N GLN A 418 -31.41 -1.47 -3.44
CA GLN A 418 -31.69 -0.04 -3.62
C GLN A 418 -31.86 0.31 -5.09
N ASN A 419 -32.82 1.19 -5.43
CA ASN A 419 -32.92 1.79 -6.77
C ASN A 419 -32.56 3.29 -6.77
N SER A 420 -32.62 3.96 -5.61
CA SER A 420 -32.17 5.33 -5.38
C SER A 420 -31.86 5.51 -3.90
N VAL A 421 -30.69 6.04 -3.54
CA VAL A 421 -30.29 6.25 -2.15
C VAL A 421 -29.31 7.41 -2.01
N SER A 422 -29.40 8.12 -0.87
CA SER A 422 -28.44 9.13 -0.43
C SER A 422 -27.85 8.70 0.91
N VAL A 423 -26.52 8.64 0.99
CA VAL A 423 -25.78 8.22 2.18
C VAL A 423 -24.81 9.31 2.58
N THR A 424 -24.83 9.66 3.86
CA THR A 424 -23.89 10.61 4.44
C THR A 424 -22.98 9.91 5.46
N VAL A 425 -21.71 10.27 5.45
CA VAL A 425 -20.74 9.86 6.47
C VAL A 425 -20.00 11.08 7.01
N ALA A 426 -19.55 10.99 8.26
CA ALA A 426 -18.78 12.05 8.90
C ALA A 426 -17.49 11.51 9.51
N GLN A 427 -16.47 12.37 9.57
CA GLN A 427 -15.21 12.14 10.27
C GLN A 427 -15.25 12.78 11.65
N ASP A 428 -14.71 12.09 12.65
CA ASP A 428 -14.77 12.57 14.03
C ASP A 428 -13.79 13.73 14.26
N ALA A 429 -12.59 13.62 13.67
CA ALA A 429 -11.52 14.61 13.84
C ALA A 429 -10.71 14.82 12.55
N LYS A 430 -10.16 16.03 12.45
CA LYS A 430 -9.18 16.47 11.46
C LYS A 430 -7.90 16.85 12.20
N LYS A 431 -6.76 16.36 11.76
CA LYS A 431 -5.46 16.76 12.28
C LYS A 431 -5.12 18.14 11.76
N ASN A 432 -4.74 19.04 12.67
CA ASN A 432 -4.43 20.43 12.36
C ASN A 432 -2.93 20.74 12.39
N ASP A 433 -2.09 19.73 12.66
CA ASP A 433 -0.64 19.88 12.57
C ASP A 433 -0.27 20.39 11.17
N LEU A 434 0.72 21.28 11.10
CA LEU A 434 1.18 21.93 9.87
C LEU A 434 1.38 20.91 8.74
N TYR A 435 2.00 19.76 9.03
CA TYR A 435 2.22 18.67 8.06
C TYR A 435 0.96 18.21 7.30
N TYR A 436 -0.21 18.14 7.96
CA TYR A 436 -1.44 17.62 7.36
C TYR A 436 -2.27 18.66 6.61
N ARG A 437 -1.90 19.94 6.68
CA ARG A 437 -2.66 21.04 6.07
C ARG A 437 -2.30 21.31 4.61
N TYR A 438 -1.10 20.91 4.19
CA TYR A 438 -0.59 21.19 2.85
C TYR A 438 -1.06 20.16 1.81
N GLY A 439 -1.12 20.62 0.57
CA GLY A 439 -1.54 19.84 -0.58
C GLY A 439 -3.00 20.04 -0.93
N LYS A 440 -3.43 19.34 -1.98
CA LYS A 440 -4.81 19.34 -2.47
C LYS A 440 -5.54 18.12 -1.90
N PRO A 441 -6.52 18.29 -1.00
CA PRO A 441 -7.26 17.17 -0.45
C PRO A 441 -7.87 16.29 -1.55
N TYR A 442 -7.77 14.98 -1.35
CA TYR A 442 -8.31 13.98 -2.28
C TYR A 442 -9.12 12.97 -1.50
N TYR A 443 -10.34 12.67 -1.96
CA TYR A 443 -11.24 11.70 -1.36
C TYR A 443 -11.77 10.75 -2.43
N ALA A 444 -12.03 9.50 -2.03
CA ALA A 444 -12.60 8.52 -2.95
C ALA A 444 -13.79 7.79 -2.33
N LEU A 445 -14.74 7.45 -3.19
CA LEU A 445 -15.90 6.63 -2.91
C LEU A 445 -15.85 5.40 -3.81
N GLN A 446 -16.09 4.23 -3.21
CA GLN A 446 -16.28 2.97 -3.91
C GLN A 446 -17.69 2.46 -3.61
N ALA A 447 -18.45 2.13 -4.65
CA ALA A 447 -19.72 1.45 -4.54
C ALA A 447 -19.62 0.05 -5.16
N ASP A 448 -19.81 -0.99 -4.37
CA ASP A 448 -19.94 -2.37 -4.83
C ASP A 448 -21.41 -2.80 -4.77
N PHE A 449 -21.91 -3.45 -5.81
CA PHE A 449 -23.30 -3.92 -5.87
C PHE A 449 -23.48 -5.05 -6.87
N MET A 450 -24.57 -5.79 -6.75
CA MET A 450 -24.98 -6.88 -7.62
C MET A 450 -26.15 -6.44 -8.50
N ARG A 451 -26.19 -6.87 -9.76
CA ARG A 451 -27.35 -6.74 -10.62
C ARG A 451 -27.31 -7.76 -11.75
N ASP A 452 -28.43 -8.41 -12.03
CA ASP A 452 -28.58 -9.42 -13.09
C ASP A 452 -27.48 -10.51 -12.99
N GLY A 453 -27.22 -10.97 -11.77
CA GLY A 453 -26.20 -11.98 -11.48
C GLY A 453 -24.75 -11.52 -11.65
N LYS A 454 -24.47 -10.25 -11.96
CA LYS A 454 -23.12 -9.66 -12.07
C LYS A 454 -22.80 -8.74 -10.90
N ARG A 455 -21.55 -8.71 -10.46
CA ARG A 455 -21.06 -7.74 -9.48
C ARG A 455 -20.41 -6.57 -10.20
N TYR A 456 -20.68 -5.37 -9.74
CA TYR A 456 -20.14 -4.13 -10.26
C TYR A 456 -19.37 -3.41 -9.17
N ARG A 457 -18.32 -2.71 -9.57
CA ARG A 457 -17.64 -1.70 -8.78
C ARG A 457 -17.67 -0.37 -9.52
N LEU A 458 -18.24 0.64 -8.87
CA LEU A 458 -18.28 2.01 -9.38
C LEU A 458 -17.57 2.95 -8.43
N TYR A 459 -16.56 3.64 -8.95
CA TYR A 459 -15.81 4.66 -8.22
C TYR A 459 -16.34 6.07 -8.48
N ALA A 460 -16.14 6.96 -7.53
CA ALA A 460 -16.21 8.41 -7.70
C ALA A 460 -15.14 9.06 -6.80
N ASP A 461 -14.59 10.19 -7.21
CA ASP A 461 -13.54 10.88 -6.48
C ASP A 461 -13.71 12.41 -6.49
N ILE A 462 -13.14 13.06 -5.49
CA ILE A 462 -13.12 14.52 -5.34
C ILE A 462 -11.67 14.93 -5.12
N ARG A 463 -11.20 15.93 -5.87
CA ARG A 463 -9.97 16.67 -5.57
C ARG A 463 -10.33 18.13 -5.35
N GLU A 464 -9.98 18.64 -4.17
CA GLU A 464 -10.28 20.01 -3.77
C GLU A 464 -9.06 20.91 -3.96
N GLU A 465 -9.27 22.22 -3.90
CA GLU A 465 -8.16 23.15 -3.80
C GLU A 465 -7.53 23.09 -2.40
N GLY A 466 -6.23 23.35 -2.35
CA GLY A 466 -5.49 23.38 -1.09
C GLY A 466 -5.91 24.56 -0.21
N GLU A 467 -5.60 24.45 1.09
CA GLU A 467 -5.84 25.53 2.04
C GLU A 467 -5.06 26.80 1.62
N LYS A 468 -5.75 27.95 1.66
CA LYS A 468 -5.17 29.25 1.31
C LYS A 468 -4.46 29.86 2.50
N ASN A 469 -3.50 30.75 2.23
CA ASN A 469 -2.76 31.52 3.24
C ASN A 469 -1.94 30.65 4.21
N LEU A 470 -1.54 29.45 3.80
CA LEU A 470 -0.57 28.67 4.53
C LEU A 470 0.83 29.31 4.44
N PRO A 471 1.69 29.12 5.47
CA PRO A 471 3.07 29.57 5.44
C PRO A 471 3.85 29.04 4.22
N VAL A 472 4.83 29.80 3.75
CA VAL A 472 5.77 29.33 2.72
C VAL A 472 6.54 28.12 3.27
N THR A 473 6.67 27.06 2.47
CA THR A 473 7.43 25.86 2.88
C THR A 473 8.94 26.06 2.68
N ALA A 474 9.74 25.29 3.40
CA ALA A 474 11.19 25.25 3.19
C ALA A 474 11.54 24.95 1.72
N SER A 475 10.85 23.98 1.11
CA SER A 475 11.04 23.64 -0.30
C SER A 475 10.72 24.78 -1.26
N ALA A 476 9.70 25.59 -0.99
CA ALA A 476 9.35 26.73 -1.82
C ALA A 476 10.31 27.92 -1.65
N ALA A 477 10.90 28.07 -0.45
CA ALA A 477 11.90 29.07 -0.15
C ALA A 477 13.32 28.68 -0.63
N ALA A 478 13.57 27.40 -0.89
CA ALA A 478 14.89 26.88 -1.20
C ALA A 478 15.45 27.40 -2.53
N ARG A 479 16.72 27.80 -2.50
CA ARG A 479 17.54 28.08 -3.69
C ARG A 479 18.52 26.95 -3.88
N VAL A 480 18.74 26.52 -5.11
CA VAL A 480 19.59 25.36 -5.41
C VAL A 480 20.73 25.74 -6.30
N TYR A 481 21.92 25.30 -5.91
CA TYR A 481 23.14 25.47 -6.65
C TYR A 481 23.86 24.14 -6.80
N ILE A 482 24.67 24.02 -7.85
CA ILE A 482 25.65 22.94 -7.99
C ILE A 482 26.76 23.21 -6.97
N SER A 483 27.06 22.22 -6.13
CA SER A 483 28.10 22.35 -5.12
C SER A 483 29.48 22.47 -5.78
N PRO A 484 30.26 23.53 -5.47
CA PRO A 484 31.69 23.58 -5.78
C PRO A 484 32.43 22.40 -5.14
N GLU A 485 33.64 22.10 -5.63
CA GLU A 485 34.48 21.03 -5.08
C GLU A 485 34.86 21.30 -3.61
N ASN A 486 35.27 22.54 -3.31
CA ASN A 486 35.64 23.00 -1.97
C ASN A 486 34.80 24.22 -1.57
N PRO A 487 33.51 24.03 -1.23
CA PRO A 487 32.64 25.14 -0.89
C PRO A 487 32.95 25.66 0.52
N ASP A 488 32.97 26.99 0.69
CA ASP A 488 33.00 27.64 2.02
C ASP A 488 31.61 27.56 2.67
N LEU A 489 31.25 26.37 3.16
CA LEU A 489 29.92 26.11 3.74
C LEU A 489 29.62 26.99 4.97
N PRO A 490 30.57 27.22 5.91
CA PRO A 490 30.41 28.21 6.96
C PRO A 490 30.06 29.59 6.39
N GLY A 491 30.87 30.13 5.48
CA GLY A 491 30.66 31.46 4.90
C GLY A 491 29.33 31.58 4.14
N ILE A 492 28.98 30.60 3.31
CA ILE A 492 27.71 30.58 2.55
C ILE A 492 26.52 30.58 3.51
N SER A 493 26.63 29.89 4.65
CA SER A 493 25.56 29.76 5.65
C SER A 493 25.38 30.98 6.55
N MET A 494 26.26 31.99 6.47
CA MET A 494 26.09 33.23 7.21
C MET A 494 24.86 34.00 6.72
N PRO A 495 24.03 34.55 7.61
CA PRO A 495 22.93 35.43 7.22
C PRO A 495 23.44 36.63 6.39
N GLY A 496 22.73 36.97 5.32
CA GLY A 496 23.08 38.09 4.45
C GLY A 496 24.23 37.85 3.49
N ALA A 497 24.89 36.68 3.50
CA ALA A 497 25.94 36.38 2.53
C ALA A 497 25.35 36.33 1.10
N ASP A 498 25.99 36.95 0.12
CA ASP A 498 25.53 36.91 -1.27
C ASP A 498 26.02 35.62 -1.94
N PRO A 499 25.13 34.72 -2.43
CA PRO A 499 25.53 33.53 -3.18
C PRO A 499 26.49 33.81 -4.34
N ALA A 500 26.42 34.99 -4.96
CA ALA A 500 27.32 35.40 -6.05
C ALA A 500 28.79 35.46 -5.62
N ASN A 501 29.07 35.78 -4.35
CA ASN A 501 30.44 35.87 -3.83
C ASN A 501 31.12 34.51 -3.64
N PHE A 502 30.38 33.41 -3.79
CA PHE A 502 30.86 32.05 -3.58
C PHE A 502 30.93 31.22 -4.87
N ASN A 503 30.87 31.87 -6.03
CA ASN A 503 30.89 31.23 -7.35
C ASN A 503 29.82 30.13 -7.51
N LEU A 504 28.66 30.30 -6.89
CA LEU A 504 27.58 29.32 -6.94
C LEU A 504 26.84 29.39 -8.26
N VAL A 505 26.78 28.25 -8.96
CA VAL A 505 26.07 28.12 -10.24
C VAL A 505 24.72 27.46 -9.98
N ALA A 506 23.63 28.12 -10.40
CA ALA A 506 22.31 27.52 -10.35
C ALA A 506 22.25 26.35 -11.34
N GLY A 507 21.83 25.17 -10.88
CA GLY A 507 21.66 24.03 -11.76
C GLY A 507 20.24 23.95 -12.33
N GLU A 508 20.10 23.30 -13.48
CA GLU A 508 18.80 23.07 -14.10
C GLU A 508 17.98 22.07 -13.30
N LEU A 509 16.72 22.40 -13.02
CA LEU A 509 15.81 21.58 -12.23
C LEU A 509 14.49 21.38 -12.95
N ARG A 510 13.95 20.16 -12.85
CA ARG A 510 12.53 19.90 -13.12
C ARG A 510 11.74 20.03 -11.82
N LYS A 511 10.85 21.03 -11.73
CA LYS A 511 10.03 21.28 -10.54
C LYS A 511 9.22 20.04 -10.12
N VAL A 512 9.16 19.80 -8.82
CA VAL A 512 8.30 18.78 -8.20
C VAL A 512 7.17 19.49 -7.47
N GLU A 513 5.94 19.06 -7.71
CA GLU A 513 4.75 19.60 -7.05
C GLU A 513 4.37 18.79 -5.81
N ASP A 514 3.49 19.35 -4.98
CA ASP A 514 2.88 18.67 -3.83
C ASP A 514 3.91 18.15 -2.80
N VAL A 515 5.01 18.89 -2.62
CA VAL A 515 6.08 18.58 -1.65
C VAL A 515 5.59 18.82 -0.22
N GLY A 516 5.95 17.92 0.70
CA GLY A 516 5.65 18.03 2.12
C GLY A 516 6.41 19.17 2.81
N THR A 517 5.91 19.66 3.95
CA THR A 517 6.47 20.82 4.65
C THR A 517 7.85 20.56 5.27
N GLY A 518 8.03 19.37 5.86
CA GLY A 518 9.27 18.95 6.53
C GLY A 518 10.38 18.49 5.59
N VAL A 519 10.35 18.97 4.35
CA VAL A 519 11.20 18.51 3.24
C VAL A 519 11.64 19.69 2.40
N VAL A 520 12.87 19.63 1.92
CA VAL A 520 13.38 20.47 0.83
C VAL A 520 13.52 19.59 -0.40
N HIS A 521 12.62 19.72 -1.37
CA HIS A 521 12.68 19.07 -2.68
C HIS A 521 12.31 20.03 -3.82
N PRO A 522 13.19 20.99 -4.13
CA PRO A 522 12.93 22.07 -5.07
C PRO A 522 12.81 21.62 -6.52
N GLY A 523 13.27 20.42 -6.85
CA GLY A 523 13.13 19.81 -8.18
C GLY A 523 14.01 18.57 -8.34
N MET A 524 13.86 17.85 -9.44
CA MET A 524 14.78 16.79 -9.86
C MET A 524 15.92 17.40 -10.67
N PHE A 525 17.15 16.95 -10.41
CA PHE A 525 18.33 17.36 -11.16
C PHE A 525 18.20 16.94 -12.64
N THR A 526 18.38 17.87 -13.57
CA THR A 526 18.27 17.62 -15.01
C THR A 526 19.49 18.13 -15.75
N GLY A 527 19.97 17.36 -16.73
CA GLY A 527 21.07 17.77 -17.60
C GLY A 527 22.47 17.31 -17.12
N PRO A 528 23.49 17.41 -18.00
CA PRO A 528 24.82 16.84 -17.75
C PRO A 528 25.61 17.57 -16.64
N ALA A 529 25.26 18.81 -16.32
CA ALA A 529 25.95 19.62 -15.30
C ALA A 529 25.88 19.03 -13.88
N TRP A 530 24.89 18.18 -13.61
CA TRP A 530 24.72 17.50 -12.32
C TRP A 530 25.51 16.21 -12.18
N LYS A 531 26.15 15.74 -13.26
CA LYS A 531 26.87 14.47 -13.25
C LYS A 531 27.97 14.48 -12.20
N ASP A 532 27.89 13.54 -11.25
CA ASP A 532 28.82 13.38 -10.12
C ASP A 532 28.94 14.64 -9.23
N LYS A 533 27.93 15.52 -9.25
CA LYS A 533 27.87 16.73 -8.42
C LYS A 533 26.83 16.60 -7.31
N GLN A 534 27.08 17.29 -6.21
CA GLN A 534 26.15 17.44 -5.09
C GLN A 534 25.36 18.76 -5.24
N ALA A 535 24.20 18.83 -4.61
CA ALA A 535 23.46 20.09 -4.50
C ALA A 535 23.82 20.84 -3.22
N LEU A 536 23.80 22.17 -3.32
CA LEU A 536 23.71 23.09 -2.21
C LEU A 536 22.33 23.73 -2.22
N MET A 537 21.52 23.42 -1.22
CA MET A 537 20.20 24.01 -1.02
C MET A 537 20.29 25.06 0.10
N ILE A 538 19.98 26.31 -0.23
CA ILE A 538 20.01 27.43 0.70
C ILE A 538 18.57 27.81 1.06
N VAL A 539 18.27 27.84 2.37
CA VAL A 539 16.95 28.20 2.88
C VAL A 539 17.12 29.28 3.94
N GLU A 540 16.44 30.42 3.76
CA GLU A 540 16.44 31.52 4.72
C GLU A 540 15.14 31.54 5.52
N PHE A 541 15.23 31.93 6.79
CA PHE A 541 14.05 31.99 7.65
C PHE A 541 14.21 33.03 8.77
N LYS A 542 13.09 33.41 9.38
CA LYS A 542 13.03 34.14 10.66
C LYS A 542 12.31 33.30 11.72
N PRO A 543 12.74 33.31 12.98
CA PRO A 543 11.99 32.64 14.03
C PRO A 543 10.68 33.38 14.32
N VAL A 544 9.58 32.63 14.50
CA VAL A 544 8.29 33.20 14.93
C VAL A 544 8.29 33.48 16.44
N ARG A 545 9.08 32.72 17.20
CA ARG A 545 9.24 32.87 18.65
C ARG A 545 10.71 32.79 19.05
N LYS A 546 11.08 33.45 20.15
CA LYS A 546 12.41 33.30 20.78
C LYS A 546 12.51 31.93 21.45
N GLY A 547 13.72 31.39 21.53
CA GLY A 547 14.02 30.15 22.24
C GLY A 547 14.66 29.10 21.35
N ARG A 548 14.87 27.91 21.93
CA ARG A 548 15.45 26.76 21.22
C ARG A 548 14.44 26.16 20.26
N LEU A 549 14.95 25.64 19.15
CA LEU A 549 14.22 24.85 18.18
C LEU A 549 14.93 23.49 17.99
N THR A 550 14.13 22.48 17.70
CA THR A 550 14.58 21.14 17.32
C THR A 550 14.49 20.98 15.81
N LEU A 551 15.59 20.57 15.19
CA LEU A 551 15.63 20.11 13.80
C LEU A 551 15.84 18.60 13.75
N VAL A 552 15.01 17.92 12.95
CA VAL A 552 15.19 16.52 12.60
C VAL A 552 15.58 16.41 11.11
N ALA A 553 16.72 15.78 10.83
CA ALA A 553 17.22 15.56 9.48
C ALA A 553 18.20 14.39 9.44
N SER A 554 18.41 13.79 8.26
CA SER A 554 19.33 12.65 8.12
C SER A 554 20.33 12.86 6.97
N PRO A 555 21.31 13.79 7.11
CA PRO A 555 22.39 13.90 6.14
C PRO A 555 23.30 12.67 6.21
N ASN A 556 23.78 12.19 5.06
CA ASN A 556 24.76 11.11 4.97
C ASN A 556 26.19 11.64 4.95
N GLU A 557 26.80 11.80 6.12
CA GLU A 557 28.17 12.31 6.25
C GLU A 557 29.21 11.49 5.49
N LYS A 558 29.00 10.18 5.33
CA LYS A 558 29.91 9.31 4.53
C LYS A 558 29.90 9.66 3.04
N ARG A 559 28.86 10.35 2.57
CA ARG A 559 28.76 10.91 1.22
C ARG A 559 29.12 12.41 1.17
N GLY A 560 29.68 12.95 2.26
CA GLY A 560 30.02 14.37 2.36
C GLY A 560 28.81 15.29 2.46
N GLU A 561 27.65 14.76 2.85
CA GLU A 561 26.43 15.55 3.09
C GLU A 561 26.46 16.19 4.49
N GLY A 562 25.73 17.29 4.66
CA GLY A 562 25.65 17.98 5.94
C GLY A 562 24.72 19.19 5.89
N ILE A 563 24.45 19.74 7.06
CA ILE A 563 23.63 20.95 7.22
C ILE A 563 24.41 21.96 8.05
N TRP A 564 24.49 23.19 7.56
CA TRP A 564 25.09 24.33 8.24
C TRP A 564 24.01 25.35 8.56
N LEU A 565 24.14 25.99 9.73
CA LEU A 565 23.29 27.08 10.19
C LEU A 565 24.18 28.21 10.69
N ASN A 566 24.05 29.39 10.08
CA ASN A 566 24.68 30.63 10.53
C ASN A 566 26.19 30.50 10.82
N GLY A 567 26.94 29.86 9.92
CA GLY A 567 28.39 29.66 10.06
C GLY A 567 28.80 28.35 10.73
N HIS A 568 27.86 27.63 11.35
CA HIS A 568 28.16 26.44 12.14
C HIS A 568 27.60 25.18 11.47
N LYS A 569 28.43 24.13 11.38
CA LYS A 569 27.94 22.81 10.99
C LYS A 569 27.07 22.26 12.13
N LEU A 570 25.90 21.73 11.79
CA LEU A 570 25.02 21.05 12.75
C LEU A 570 25.46 19.60 12.92
N GLU A 571 25.52 19.15 14.18
CA GLU A 571 25.81 17.77 14.56
C GLU A 571 24.54 17.09 15.06
N PHE A 572 24.16 16.00 14.39
CA PHE A 572 22.94 15.27 14.71
C PHE A 572 23.23 14.10 15.64
N ASP A 573 22.37 13.90 16.63
CA ASP A 573 22.45 12.76 17.51
C ASP A 573 22.05 11.44 16.82
N LYS A 574 22.09 10.35 17.59
CA LYS A 574 21.69 9.00 17.13
C LYS A 574 20.23 8.93 16.66
N ASP A 575 19.38 9.81 17.17
CA ASP A 575 17.96 9.91 16.85
C ASP A 575 17.70 10.91 15.72
N ARG A 576 18.77 11.39 15.07
CA ARG A 576 18.75 12.32 13.92
C ARG A 576 18.22 13.70 14.29
N LYS A 577 18.42 14.12 15.53
CA LYS A 577 17.97 15.41 16.06
C LYS A 577 19.13 16.32 16.42
N VAL A 578 18.87 17.62 16.35
CA VAL A 578 19.76 18.66 16.86
C VAL A 578 18.91 19.80 17.45
N GLU A 579 19.32 20.30 18.62
CA GLU A 579 18.76 21.54 19.18
C GLU A 579 19.64 22.72 18.77
N PHE A 580 19.02 23.84 18.44
CA PHE A 580 19.73 25.09 18.15
C PHE A 580 18.90 26.30 18.59
N THR A 581 19.57 27.44 18.78
CA THR A 581 18.90 28.72 19.04
C THR A 581 19.09 29.61 17.82
N PRO A 582 18.02 29.95 17.07
CA PRO A 582 18.12 30.89 15.96
C PRO A 582 18.47 32.30 16.45
N LEU A 583 19.11 33.09 15.60
CA LEU A 583 19.28 34.53 15.78
C LEU A 583 17.90 35.21 15.71
N GLU A 584 17.74 36.37 16.36
CA GLU A 584 16.46 37.12 16.32
C GLU A 584 16.06 37.58 14.90
N GLY A 585 17.05 37.78 14.02
CA GLY A 585 16.85 38.22 12.64
C GLY A 585 16.77 37.07 11.63
N VAL A 586 17.33 37.32 10.44
CA VAL A 586 17.43 36.30 9.39
C VAL A 586 18.43 35.23 9.79
N ASN A 587 18.03 33.99 9.60
CA ASN A 587 18.84 32.79 9.75
C ASN A 587 18.94 32.09 8.40
N ARG A 588 19.98 31.29 8.20
CA ARG A 588 20.19 30.59 6.93
C ARG A 588 20.68 29.16 7.14
N PHE A 589 19.92 28.22 6.62
CA PHE A 589 20.37 26.85 6.40
C PHE A 589 21.09 26.73 5.06
N VAL A 590 22.20 26.00 5.06
CA VAL A 590 22.85 25.49 3.86
C VAL A 590 22.91 23.97 3.97
N ILE A 591 22.28 23.29 3.03
CA ILE A 591 22.18 21.83 2.99
C ILE A 591 23.02 21.35 1.82
N LYS A 592 24.09 20.61 2.11
CA LYS A 592 24.86 19.88 1.10
C LYS A 592 24.32 18.47 1.01
N SER A 593 23.78 18.07 -0.13
CA SER A 593 23.16 16.75 -0.33
C SER A 593 23.61 16.10 -1.64
N GLY A 594 23.78 14.77 -1.63
CA GLY A 594 24.00 13.99 -2.84
C GLY A 594 22.72 13.76 -3.66
N GLY A 595 21.56 14.12 -3.13
CA GLY A 595 20.27 14.00 -3.79
C GLY A 595 19.53 15.33 -3.90
N ALA A 596 18.44 15.33 -4.66
CA ALA A 596 17.60 16.51 -4.89
C ALA A 596 16.55 16.75 -3.79
N PHE A 597 16.62 15.96 -2.72
CA PHE A 597 15.68 15.91 -1.61
C PHE A 597 16.45 15.78 -0.29
N GLN A 598 16.06 16.55 0.73
CA GLN A 598 16.52 16.39 2.11
C GLN A 598 15.37 16.64 3.09
N SER A 599 15.29 15.87 4.17
CA SER A 599 14.40 16.18 5.30
C SER A 599 14.90 17.42 6.06
N LEU A 600 13.99 18.35 6.36
CA LEU A 600 14.22 19.53 7.18
C LEU A 600 12.98 19.75 8.06
N ILE A 601 12.89 18.99 9.14
CA ILE A 601 11.68 18.88 9.97
C ILE A 601 11.87 19.70 11.24
N LEU A 602 11.13 20.79 11.40
CA LEU A 602 11.23 21.67 12.55
C LEU A 602 10.10 21.40 13.55
N GLU A 603 10.45 21.16 14.81
CA GLU A 603 9.47 20.96 15.91
C GLU A 603 8.38 19.91 15.59
N GLY A 604 8.75 18.90 14.79
CA GLY A 604 7.84 17.84 14.36
C GLY A 604 6.68 18.29 13.47
N GLU A 605 6.76 19.48 12.85
CA GLU A 605 5.73 20.02 11.95
C GLU A 605 4.35 20.18 12.58
N LYS A 606 4.29 20.46 13.89
CA LYS A 606 3.04 20.70 14.61
C LYS A 606 2.45 22.07 14.32
N GLU A 607 3.27 23.10 14.43
CA GLU A 607 2.88 24.49 14.26
C GLU A 607 3.95 25.24 13.48
N GLN A 608 3.62 26.45 13.02
CA GLN A 608 4.61 27.31 12.39
C GLN A 608 5.55 27.89 13.45
N VAL A 609 6.81 27.45 13.44
CA VAL A 609 7.86 27.95 14.34
C VAL A 609 8.83 28.91 13.67
N VAL A 610 8.85 28.91 12.34
CA VAL A 610 9.66 29.82 11.51
C VAL A 610 8.85 30.37 10.34
N GLU A 611 9.21 31.56 9.87
CA GLU A 611 8.77 32.12 8.60
C GLU A 611 9.88 31.91 7.58
N PHE A 612 9.68 31.00 6.62
CA PHE A 612 10.61 30.82 5.51
C PHE A 612 10.52 31.99 4.53
N LEU A 613 11.67 32.55 4.18
CA LEU A 613 11.74 33.73 3.33
C LEU A 613 11.80 33.28 1.86
N PRO A 614 10.83 33.67 1.01
CA PRO A 614 10.80 33.27 -0.38
C PRO A 614 12.02 33.80 -1.15
N LYS A 615 12.31 33.15 -2.28
CA LYS A 615 13.34 33.60 -3.22
C LYS A 615 13.02 35.03 -3.66
N LYS A 616 13.93 35.98 -3.39
CA LYS A 616 13.90 37.30 -4.00
C LYS A 616 14.33 37.23 -5.45
#